data_AF-A0A0E9MUM0-F1
#
_entry.id   AF-A0A0E9MUM0-F1
#
_cell.length_a   1.000
_cell.length_b   1.000
_cell.length_c   1.000
_cell.angle_alpha   90.00
_cell.angle_beta   90.00
_cell.angle_gamma   90.00
#
_symmetry.space_group_name_H-M   'P 1'
#
loop_
_entity.id
_entity.type
_entity.pdbx_description
1 polymer ?
#
loop_
_entity_poly.entity_id
_entity_poly.type
_entity_poly.pdbx_seq_one_letter_code
_entity_poly.pdbx_strand_id
1 'polypeptide(L)'
;MANRMHLHEHMEWTSNNLSGAVISFFSLLLAFSLSSSAGSNKERTRLIHQHADAIGRLYRKSFLLNDSVKASIKSYAVQCLNLKIRSSQLHGDARRHIDSASFWLNENYLKSITRIKNANAEDQQVARLIADEVQAIMALDNNIHYSNQERTPAMVMLLLMVGSLMVGFLMGLGRYHFRQRKYLGPTLFLFLSTMTVLAIQDMDNPHTGMIRPPYDVYQDALNEINND
;
A
#
# COMPACT_ATOMS: atom_id res chain seq x y z
N MET A 1 23.01 -45.75 45.86
CA MET A 1 22.10 -44.61 45.61
C MET A 1 22.83 -43.48 44.88
N ALA A 2 23.36 -43.71 43.67
CA ALA A 2 24.15 -42.72 42.94
C ALA A 2 24.03 -42.89 41.42
N ASN A 3 22.80 -43.06 40.90
CA ASN A 3 22.61 -43.25 39.45
C ASN A 3 21.36 -42.55 38.87
N ARG A 4 20.79 -41.57 39.58
CA ARG A 4 19.65 -40.76 39.08
C ARG A 4 20.01 -39.32 38.70
N MET A 5 21.28 -38.91 38.83
CA MET A 5 21.68 -37.52 38.64
C MET A 5 22.17 -37.17 37.23
N HIS A 6 22.51 -38.17 36.39
CA HIS A 6 23.06 -37.95 35.05
C HIS A 6 22.03 -37.86 33.90
N LEU A 7 20.74 -38.08 34.18
CA LEU A 7 19.69 -38.05 33.13
C LEU A 7 19.09 -36.66 32.90
N HIS A 8 19.31 -35.69 33.78
CA HIS A 8 18.75 -34.34 33.64
C HIS A 8 19.57 -33.42 32.72
N GLU A 9 20.88 -33.63 32.62
CA GLU A 9 21.80 -32.73 31.92
C GLU A 9 21.68 -32.81 30.38
N HIS A 10 21.26 -33.97 29.85
CA HIS A 10 21.10 -34.17 28.40
C HIS A 10 19.78 -33.62 27.82
N MET A 11 18.75 -33.36 28.63
CA MET A 11 17.49 -32.78 28.16
C MET A 11 17.52 -31.24 28.09
N GLU A 12 18.40 -30.58 28.84
CA GLU A 12 18.50 -29.11 28.82
C GLU A 12 19.05 -28.57 27.49
N TRP A 13 20.02 -29.28 26.88
CA TRP A 13 20.66 -28.85 25.63
C TRP A 13 19.76 -28.93 24.39
N THR A 14 18.86 -29.90 24.30
CA THR A 14 17.95 -30.06 23.14
C THR A 14 16.81 -29.05 23.15
N SER A 15 16.32 -28.66 24.33
CA SER A 15 15.26 -27.65 24.47
C SER A 15 15.70 -26.25 24.03
N ASN A 16 16.97 -25.90 24.29
CA ASN A 16 17.50 -24.58 23.96
C ASN A 16 17.61 -24.38 22.43
N ASN A 17 18.04 -25.41 21.69
CA ASN A 17 18.20 -25.36 20.24
C ASN A 17 16.87 -25.20 19.50
N LEU A 18 15.81 -25.90 19.94
CA LEU A 18 14.48 -25.79 19.34
C LEU A 18 13.89 -24.39 19.56
N SER A 19 14.04 -23.84 20.77
CA SER A 19 13.53 -22.49 21.06
C SER A 19 14.22 -21.42 20.20
N GLY A 20 15.54 -21.52 20.01
CA GLY A 20 16.30 -20.65 19.12
C GLY A 20 15.86 -20.75 17.67
N ALA A 21 15.57 -21.97 17.17
CA ALA A 21 15.08 -22.18 15.81
C ALA A 21 13.68 -21.55 15.60
N VAL A 22 12.75 -21.75 16.54
CA VAL A 22 11.40 -21.17 16.48
C VAL A 22 11.46 -19.63 16.53
N ILE A 23 12.27 -19.06 17.43
CA ILE A 23 12.46 -17.60 17.53
C ILE A 23 13.07 -17.04 16.23
N SER A 24 14.07 -17.70 15.67
CA SER A 24 14.73 -17.27 14.44
C SER A 24 13.79 -17.32 13.25
N PHE A 25 13.02 -18.40 13.11
CA PHE A 25 12.01 -18.54 12.06
C PHE A 25 10.91 -17.48 12.17
N PHE A 26 10.40 -17.26 13.38
CA PHE A 26 9.42 -16.20 13.64
C PHE A 26 9.97 -14.81 13.27
N SER A 27 11.20 -14.52 13.69
CA SER A 27 11.86 -13.23 13.40
C SER A 27 12.03 -13.00 11.91
N LEU A 28 12.42 -14.05 11.16
CA LEU A 28 12.53 -14.00 9.70
C LEU A 28 11.18 -13.72 9.04
N LEU A 29 10.12 -14.41 9.48
CA LEU A 29 8.79 -14.24 8.92
C LEU A 29 8.22 -12.85 9.19
N LEU A 30 8.46 -12.32 10.39
CA LEU A 30 8.08 -10.97 10.78
C LEU A 30 8.81 -9.91 9.95
N ALA A 31 10.13 -10.08 9.75
CA ALA A 31 10.92 -9.20 8.90
C ALA A 31 10.45 -9.23 7.42
N PHE A 32 10.18 -10.42 6.87
CA PHE A 32 9.71 -10.56 5.50
C PHE A 32 8.31 -9.95 5.31
N SER A 33 7.40 -10.17 6.25
CA SER A 33 6.04 -9.62 6.20
C SER A 33 6.05 -8.10 6.29
N LEU A 34 6.87 -7.53 7.19
CA LEU A 34 7.06 -6.08 7.28
C LEU A 34 7.65 -5.50 6.00
N SER A 35 8.68 -6.15 5.44
CA SER A 35 9.30 -5.73 4.17
C SER A 35 8.31 -5.75 3.01
N SER A 36 7.49 -6.80 2.92
CA SER A 36 6.45 -6.93 1.89
C SER A 36 5.42 -5.80 1.99
N SER A 37 4.90 -5.55 3.19
CA SER A 37 3.91 -4.48 3.41
C SER A 37 4.50 -3.09 3.13
N ALA A 38 5.76 -2.87 3.50
CA ALA A 38 6.51 -1.68 3.13
C ALA A 38 6.69 -1.51 1.62
N GLY A 39 6.97 -2.61 0.91
CA GLY A 39 7.01 -2.65 -0.54
C GLY A 39 5.69 -2.19 -1.16
N SER A 40 4.57 -2.77 -0.74
CA SER A 40 3.23 -2.39 -1.23
C SER A 40 2.91 -0.92 -0.96
N ASN A 41 3.23 -0.39 0.23
CA ASN A 41 3.01 1.03 0.52
C ASN A 41 3.86 1.97 -0.35
N LYS A 42 5.12 1.62 -0.60
CA LYS A 42 6.01 2.37 -1.50
C LYS A 42 5.49 2.33 -2.93
N GLU A 43 4.99 1.19 -3.38
CA GLU A 43 4.44 1.02 -4.72
C GLU A 43 3.18 1.88 -4.92
N ARG A 44 2.25 1.90 -3.94
CA ARG A 44 1.08 2.79 -3.97
C ARG A 44 1.47 4.25 -4.08
N THR A 45 2.43 4.67 -3.26
CA THR A 45 2.99 6.04 -3.31
C THR A 45 3.53 6.35 -4.70
N ARG A 46 4.35 5.46 -5.27
CA ARG A 46 4.91 5.62 -6.62
C ARG A 46 3.81 5.75 -7.69
N LEU A 47 2.79 4.90 -7.64
CA LEU A 47 1.67 4.93 -8.58
C LEU A 47 0.87 6.23 -8.49
N ILE A 48 0.62 6.73 -7.28
CA ILE A 48 -0.08 8.01 -7.04
C ILE A 48 0.70 9.18 -7.66
N HIS A 49 2.01 9.26 -7.42
CA HIS A 49 2.87 10.27 -8.04
C HIS A 49 2.82 10.18 -9.57
N GLN A 50 2.98 8.98 -10.12
CA GLN A 50 2.94 8.78 -11.57
C GLN A 50 1.59 9.18 -12.18
N HIS A 51 0.49 8.92 -11.47
CA HIS A 51 -0.84 9.31 -11.91
C HIS A 51 -1.01 10.83 -11.93
N ALA A 52 -0.58 11.53 -10.87
CA ALA A 52 -0.58 13.00 -10.83
C ALA A 52 0.28 13.59 -11.97
N ASP A 53 1.48 13.05 -12.16
CA ASP A 53 2.40 13.47 -13.23
C ASP A 53 1.81 13.24 -14.62
N ALA A 54 1.09 12.13 -14.84
CA ALA A 54 0.44 11.84 -16.11
C ALA A 54 -0.67 12.85 -16.44
N ILE A 55 -1.46 13.24 -15.44
CA ILE A 55 -2.44 14.33 -15.58
C ILE A 55 -1.74 15.64 -15.92
N GLY A 56 -0.66 15.98 -15.21
CA GLY A 56 0.13 17.19 -15.49
C GLY A 56 0.75 17.18 -16.89
N ARG A 57 1.27 16.05 -17.37
CA ARG A 57 1.79 15.91 -18.74
C ARG A 57 0.69 16.09 -19.78
N LEU A 58 -0.50 15.53 -19.56
CA LEU A 58 -1.65 15.74 -20.43
C LEU A 58 -2.01 17.23 -20.52
N TYR A 59 -2.05 17.92 -19.37
CA TYR A 59 -2.29 19.36 -19.34
C TYR A 59 -1.21 20.15 -20.09
N ARG A 60 0.07 19.86 -19.87
CA ARG A 60 1.16 20.55 -20.59
C ARG A 60 1.13 20.29 -22.10
N LYS A 61 0.80 19.07 -22.54
CA LYS A 61 0.61 18.76 -23.97
C LYS A 61 -0.55 19.54 -24.58
N SER A 62 -1.53 19.96 -23.78
CA SER A 62 -2.66 20.75 -24.25
C SER A 62 -2.27 22.15 -24.74
N PHE A 63 -1.11 22.69 -24.32
CA PHE A 63 -0.59 23.96 -24.83
C PHE A 63 -0.19 23.92 -26.31
N LEU A 64 -0.02 22.72 -26.89
CA LEU A 64 0.28 22.52 -28.30
C LEU A 64 -0.99 22.43 -29.16
N LEU A 65 -2.16 22.56 -28.55
CA LEU A 65 -3.47 22.35 -29.17
C LEU A 65 -4.26 23.66 -29.22
N ASN A 66 -5.35 23.68 -29.98
CA ASN A 66 -6.26 24.82 -30.02
C ASN A 66 -6.91 25.08 -28.64
N ASP A 67 -7.37 26.32 -28.42
CA ASP A 67 -7.90 26.77 -27.13
C ASP A 67 -9.12 25.96 -26.65
N SER A 68 -9.94 25.46 -27.58
CA SER A 68 -11.12 24.64 -27.25
C SER A 68 -10.71 23.30 -26.64
N VAL A 69 -9.75 22.60 -27.25
CA VAL A 69 -9.23 21.32 -26.76
C VAL A 69 -8.42 21.53 -25.47
N LYS A 70 -7.65 22.61 -25.39
CA LYS A 70 -6.94 23.02 -24.17
C LYS A 70 -7.90 23.19 -22.99
N ALA A 71 -8.99 23.94 -23.18
CA ALA A 71 -10.00 24.15 -22.14
C ALA A 71 -10.68 22.82 -21.71
N SER A 72 -10.98 21.94 -22.66
CA SER A 72 -11.53 20.60 -22.39
C SER A 72 -10.58 19.75 -21.55
N ILE A 73 -9.29 19.71 -21.91
CA ILE A 73 -8.26 18.99 -21.15
C ILE A 73 -8.10 19.58 -19.73
N LYS A 74 -8.05 20.91 -19.60
CA LYS A 74 -7.98 21.58 -18.28
C LYS A 74 -9.16 21.17 -17.41
N SER A 75 -10.38 21.22 -17.95
CA SER A 75 -11.59 20.81 -17.23
C SER A 75 -11.54 19.34 -16.78
N TYR A 76 -11.13 18.44 -17.67
CA TYR A 76 -10.96 17.02 -17.34
C TYR A 76 -9.91 16.81 -16.24
N ALA A 77 -8.74 17.42 -16.36
CA ALA A 77 -7.65 17.31 -15.40
C ALA A 77 -8.08 17.79 -14.01
N VAL A 78 -8.71 18.97 -13.93
CA VAL A 78 -9.25 19.53 -12.68
C VAL A 78 -10.31 18.62 -12.06
N GLN A 79 -11.25 18.10 -12.85
CA GLN A 79 -12.27 17.17 -12.35
C GLN A 79 -11.65 15.87 -11.83
N CYS A 80 -10.69 15.30 -12.56
CA CYS A 80 -10.00 14.08 -12.18
C CYS A 80 -9.25 14.26 -10.85
N LEU A 81 -8.47 15.34 -10.71
CA LEU A 81 -7.73 15.65 -9.47
C LEU A 81 -8.66 15.87 -8.28
N ASN A 82 -9.75 16.62 -8.45
CA ASN A 82 -10.74 16.83 -7.40
C ASN A 82 -11.39 15.51 -6.94
N LEU A 83 -11.71 14.60 -7.87
CA LEU A 83 -12.24 13.29 -7.52
C LEU A 83 -11.21 12.47 -6.73
N LYS A 84 -9.92 12.52 -7.09
CA LYS A 84 -8.86 11.82 -6.34
C LYS A 84 -8.62 12.40 -4.95
N ILE A 85 -8.65 13.73 -4.80
CA ILE A 85 -8.55 14.41 -3.50
C ILE A 85 -9.75 14.06 -2.63
N ARG A 86 -10.97 14.13 -3.17
CA ARG A 86 -12.19 13.78 -2.42
C ARG A 86 -12.21 12.30 -2.04
N SER A 87 -11.79 11.45 -2.97
CA SER A 87 -11.62 10.01 -2.76
C SER A 87 -10.70 9.77 -1.57
N SER A 88 -9.51 10.39 -1.50
CA SER A 88 -8.53 10.20 -0.41
C SER A 88 -9.05 10.53 1.01
N GLN A 89 -10.07 11.39 1.11
CA GLN A 89 -10.66 11.83 2.38
C GLN A 89 -11.83 10.94 2.85
N LEU A 90 -12.37 10.09 1.97
CA LEU A 90 -13.56 9.27 2.23
C LEU A 90 -13.21 7.81 2.50
N HIS A 91 -14.15 7.10 3.13
CA HIS A 91 -14.04 5.68 3.48
C HIS A 91 -15.34 4.94 3.10
N GLY A 92 -15.27 3.61 3.02
CA GLY A 92 -16.44 2.75 2.82
C GLY A 92 -17.22 3.06 1.53
N ASP A 93 -18.55 3.12 1.62
CA ASP A 93 -19.43 3.32 0.47
C ASP A 93 -19.27 4.67 -0.22
N ALA A 94 -19.05 5.74 0.56
CA ALA A 94 -18.85 7.07 0.01
C ALA A 94 -17.61 7.11 -0.89
N ARG A 95 -16.52 6.44 -0.46
CA ARG A 95 -15.30 6.28 -1.27
C ARG A 95 -15.59 5.53 -2.56
N ARG A 96 -16.24 4.37 -2.48
CA ARG A 96 -16.61 3.53 -3.65
C ARG A 96 -17.42 4.31 -4.68
N HIS A 97 -18.33 5.18 -4.22
CA HIS A 97 -19.12 6.03 -5.09
C HIS A 97 -18.25 7.06 -5.85
N ILE A 98 -17.32 7.73 -5.16
CA ILE A 98 -16.39 8.67 -5.80
C ILE A 98 -15.43 7.97 -6.76
N ASP A 99 -14.91 6.80 -6.39
CA ASP A 99 -14.03 6.01 -7.28
C ASP A 99 -14.78 5.55 -8.53
N SER A 100 -16.06 5.19 -8.41
CA SER A 100 -16.93 4.90 -9.55
C SER A 100 -17.13 6.13 -10.44
N ALA A 101 -17.35 7.30 -9.84
CA ALA A 101 -17.46 8.55 -10.60
C ALA A 101 -16.17 8.88 -11.36
N SER A 102 -15.00 8.64 -10.76
CA SER A 102 -13.69 8.79 -11.41
C SER A 102 -13.54 7.85 -12.61
N PHE A 103 -13.97 6.59 -12.45
CA PHE A 103 -13.96 5.62 -13.56
C PHE A 103 -14.84 6.10 -14.72
N TRP A 104 -16.06 6.55 -14.44
CA TRP A 104 -16.97 7.07 -15.47
C TRP A 104 -16.45 8.36 -16.13
N LEU A 105 -15.80 9.25 -15.39
CA LEU A 105 -15.16 10.44 -15.94
C LEU A 105 -14.10 10.05 -16.98
N ASN A 106 -13.21 9.12 -16.62
CA ASN A 106 -12.16 8.62 -17.52
C ASN A 106 -12.79 8.00 -18.78
N GLU A 107 -13.73 7.07 -18.62
CA GLU A 107 -14.43 6.40 -19.74
C GLU A 107 -15.13 7.39 -20.69
N ASN A 108 -15.84 8.37 -20.12
CA ASN A 108 -16.52 9.39 -20.92
C ASN A 108 -15.53 10.26 -21.68
N TYR A 109 -14.39 10.59 -21.05
CA TYR A 109 -13.34 11.36 -21.69
C TYR A 109 -12.68 10.58 -22.84
N LEU A 110 -12.40 9.29 -22.66
CA LEU A 110 -11.90 8.41 -23.73
C LEU A 110 -12.87 8.36 -24.91
N LYS A 111 -14.17 8.23 -24.64
CA LYS A 111 -15.21 8.24 -25.67
C LYS A 111 -15.25 9.57 -26.43
N SER A 112 -14.98 10.69 -25.75
CA SER A 112 -14.90 11.99 -26.41
C SER A 112 -13.69 12.07 -27.37
N ILE A 113 -12.53 11.56 -26.97
CA ILE A 113 -11.31 11.56 -27.80
C ILE A 113 -11.44 10.61 -28.99
N THR A 114 -12.04 9.44 -28.80
CA THR A 114 -12.27 8.48 -29.89
C THR A 114 -13.24 9.02 -30.94
N ARG A 115 -14.20 9.88 -30.57
CA ARG A 115 -15.04 10.61 -31.53
C ARG A 115 -14.22 11.63 -32.34
N ILE A 116 -13.35 12.40 -31.67
CA ILE A 116 -12.43 13.36 -32.32
C ILE A 116 -11.53 12.65 -33.34
N LYS A 117 -11.00 11.47 -32.99
CA LYS A 117 -10.20 10.64 -33.90
C LYS A 117 -10.93 10.25 -35.20
N ASN A 118 -12.26 10.19 -35.19
CA ASN A 118 -13.04 9.76 -36.35
C ASN A 118 -13.58 10.92 -37.20
N ALA A 119 -13.24 12.17 -36.88
CA ALA A 119 -13.70 13.36 -37.58
C ALA A 119 -12.82 13.67 -38.81
N ASN A 120 -11.84 14.58 -38.67
CA ASN A 120 -10.99 15.05 -39.76
C ASN A 120 -9.50 14.74 -39.53
N ALA A 121 -8.65 14.91 -40.55
CA ALA A 121 -7.21 14.58 -40.47
C ALA A 121 -6.44 15.39 -39.41
N GLU A 122 -6.82 16.65 -39.20
CA GLU A 122 -6.24 17.51 -38.15
C GLU A 122 -6.64 17.01 -36.75
N ASP A 123 -7.92 16.69 -36.55
CA ASP A 123 -8.46 16.11 -35.31
C ASP A 123 -7.84 14.75 -34.98
N GLN A 124 -7.50 13.95 -36.00
CA GLN A 124 -6.76 12.70 -35.83
C GLN A 124 -5.37 12.91 -35.25
N GLN A 125 -4.66 13.95 -35.67
CA GLN A 125 -3.32 14.26 -35.16
C GLN A 125 -3.40 14.72 -33.71
N VAL A 126 -4.39 15.54 -33.36
CA VAL A 126 -4.69 15.95 -31.98
C VAL A 126 -4.97 14.73 -31.10
N ALA A 127 -5.87 13.85 -31.54
CA ALA A 127 -6.22 12.64 -30.79
C ALA A 127 -5.01 11.73 -30.57
N ARG A 128 -4.13 11.57 -31.57
CA ARG A 128 -2.88 10.79 -31.43
C ARG A 128 -1.91 11.40 -30.42
N LEU A 129 -1.79 12.73 -30.35
CA LEU A 129 -0.87 13.41 -29.44
C LEU A 129 -1.20 13.18 -27.96
N ILE A 130 -2.49 13.07 -27.64
CA ILE A 130 -2.99 12.96 -26.25
C ILE A 130 -3.43 11.54 -25.86
N ALA A 131 -3.69 10.65 -26.82
CA ALA A 131 -4.21 9.30 -26.55
C ALA A 131 -3.31 8.48 -25.61
N ASP A 132 -1.99 8.61 -25.75
CA ASP A 132 -1.05 7.84 -24.92
C ASP A 132 -1.08 8.29 -23.45
N GLU A 133 -1.18 9.59 -23.19
CA GLU A 133 -1.27 10.09 -21.80
C GLU A 133 -2.62 9.73 -21.17
N VAL A 134 -3.71 9.80 -21.94
CA VAL A 134 -5.04 9.43 -21.42
C VAL A 134 -5.09 7.93 -21.08
N GLN A 135 -4.53 7.08 -21.92
CA GLN A 135 -4.37 5.65 -21.62
C GLN A 135 -3.46 5.43 -20.40
N ALA A 136 -2.37 6.19 -20.28
CA ALA A 136 -1.47 6.08 -19.12
C ALA A 136 -2.19 6.46 -17.81
N ILE A 137 -3.00 7.53 -17.80
CA ILE A 137 -3.81 7.93 -16.64
C ILE A 137 -4.74 6.79 -16.22
N MET A 138 -5.46 6.18 -17.17
CA MET A 138 -6.37 5.07 -16.89
C MET A 138 -5.66 3.82 -16.39
N ALA A 139 -4.54 3.46 -17.02
CA ALA A 139 -3.74 2.31 -16.59
C ALA A 139 -3.21 2.51 -15.17
N LEU A 140 -2.71 3.71 -14.85
CA LEU A 140 -2.26 4.06 -13.51
C LEU A 140 -3.40 4.04 -12.50
N ASP A 141 -4.59 4.52 -12.86
CA ASP A 141 -5.75 4.48 -11.97
C ASP A 141 -6.17 3.03 -11.63
N ASN A 142 -6.18 2.15 -12.62
CA ASN A 142 -6.42 0.73 -12.42
C ASN A 142 -5.34 0.09 -11.54
N ASN A 143 -4.07 0.41 -11.77
CA ASN A 143 -2.97 -0.11 -10.96
C ASN A 143 -3.07 0.35 -9.50
N ILE A 144 -3.46 1.60 -9.25
CA ILE A 144 -3.74 2.10 -7.89
C ILE A 144 -4.88 1.30 -7.27
N HIS A 145 -5.96 1.05 -8.01
CA HIS A 145 -7.10 0.26 -7.54
C HIS A 145 -6.71 -1.16 -7.15
N TYR A 146 -5.92 -1.87 -7.97
CA TYR A 146 -5.42 -3.21 -7.65
C TYR A 146 -4.45 -3.20 -6.46
N SER A 147 -3.51 -2.26 -6.44
CA SER A 147 -2.55 -2.16 -5.34
C SER A 147 -3.23 -1.84 -3.99
N ASN A 148 -4.35 -1.11 -3.99
CA ASN A 148 -5.15 -0.87 -2.80
C ASN A 148 -5.87 -2.12 -2.26
N GLN A 149 -5.98 -3.19 -3.06
CA GLN A 149 -6.56 -4.48 -2.65
C GLN A 149 -5.49 -5.49 -2.22
N GLU A 150 -4.22 -5.27 -2.55
CA GLU A 150 -3.12 -6.11 -2.10
C GLU A 150 -3.01 -6.06 -0.56
N ARG A 151 -2.93 -7.23 0.04
CA ARG A 151 -2.82 -7.45 1.48
C ARG A 151 -1.85 -8.59 1.75
N THR A 152 -1.22 -8.56 2.91
CA THR A 152 -0.47 -9.72 3.41
C THR A 152 -1.43 -10.91 3.51
N PRO A 153 -1.10 -12.08 2.94
CA PRO A 153 -1.97 -13.23 2.97
C PRO A 153 -2.40 -13.59 4.41
N ALA A 154 -3.69 -13.84 4.61
CA ALA A 154 -4.25 -14.10 5.94
C ALA A 154 -3.56 -15.28 6.66
N MET A 155 -3.06 -16.27 5.91
CA MET A 155 -2.29 -17.39 6.44
C MET A 155 -0.97 -16.94 7.08
N VAL A 156 -0.27 -15.96 6.51
CA VAL A 156 0.98 -15.41 7.07
C VAL A 156 0.68 -14.64 8.34
N MET A 157 -0.40 -13.85 8.35
CA MET A 157 -0.85 -13.13 9.55
C MET A 157 -1.21 -14.08 10.70
N LEU A 158 -1.90 -15.19 10.39
CA LEU A 158 -2.20 -16.24 11.36
C LEU A 158 -0.91 -16.88 11.90
N LEU A 159 0.06 -17.15 11.03
CA LEU A 159 1.34 -17.71 11.43
C LEU A 159 2.13 -16.75 12.33
N LEU A 160 2.10 -15.44 12.08
CA LEU A 160 2.69 -14.43 12.97
C LEU A 160 2.03 -14.43 14.34
N MET A 161 0.69 -14.50 14.39
CA MET A 161 -0.05 -14.50 15.65
C MET A 161 0.27 -15.75 16.48
N VAL A 162 0.18 -16.94 15.87
CA VAL A 162 0.50 -18.21 16.53
C VAL A 162 1.98 -18.27 16.91
N GLY A 163 2.88 -17.86 16.02
CA GLY A 163 4.32 -17.84 16.26
C GLY A 163 4.70 -16.93 17.42
N SER A 164 4.08 -15.74 17.52
CA SER A 164 4.28 -14.81 18.64
C SER A 164 3.87 -15.44 19.98
N LEU A 165 2.72 -16.13 20.02
CA LEU A 165 2.26 -16.86 21.21
C LEU A 165 3.19 -18.02 21.57
N MET A 166 3.64 -18.80 20.58
CA MET A 166 4.57 -19.91 20.80
C MET A 166 5.91 -19.42 21.36
N VAL A 167 6.48 -18.34 20.81
CA VAL A 167 7.73 -17.76 21.33
C VAL A 167 7.52 -17.19 22.73
N GLY A 168 6.43 -16.47 22.97
CA GLY A 168 6.08 -15.96 24.30
C GLY A 168 5.96 -17.09 25.34
N PHE A 169 5.33 -18.20 24.96
CA PHE A 169 5.20 -19.39 25.79
C PHE A 169 6.55 -20.06 26.07
N LEU A 170 7.39 -20.25 25.04
CA LEU A 170 8.74 -20.81 25.17
C LEU A 170 9.62 -19.98 26.12
N MET A 171 9.61 -18.65 25.96
CA MET A 171 10.35 -17.75 26.87
C MET A 171 9.76 -17.72 28.29
N GLY A 172 8.47 -18.04 28.44
CA GLY A 172 7.79 -18.18 29.74
C GLY A 172 8.20 -19.47 30.47
N LEU A 173 8.31 -20.58 29.76
CA LEU A 173 8.66 -21.90 30.33
C LEU A 173 10.14 -22.01 30.74
N GLY A 174 11.07 -21.35 30.04
CA GLY A 174 12.50 -21.35 30.38
C GLY A 174 12.86 -20.75 31.75
N ARG A 175 11.86 -20.29 32.51
CA ARG A 175 11.99 -19.58 33.78
C ARG A 175 11.97 -20.48 35.02
N TYR A 176 11.65 -21.76 34.87
CA TYR A 176 11.58 -22.67 36.02
C TYR A 176 12.93 -22.81 36.76
N HIS A 177 14.05 -22.42 36.13
CA HIS A 177 15.41 -22.56 36.68
C HIS A 177 16.04 -21.29 37.27
N PHE A 178 15.52 -20.08 37.01
CA PHE A 178 16.15 -18.83 37.49
C PHE A 178 15.22 -18.07 38.45
N ARG A 179 15.53 -18.19 39.75
CA ARG A 179 14.74 -17.73 40.91
C ARG A 179 14.63 -16.20 41.09
N GLN A 180 14.90 -15.38 40.07
CA GLN A 180 14.81 -13.91 40.18
C GLN A 180 14.08 -13.22 39.03
N ARG A 181 13.13 -12.37 39.42
CA ARG A 181 12.28 -11.45 38.64
C ARG A 181 12.93 -10.93 37.35
N LYS A 182 12.56 -11.45 36.17
CA LYS A 182 12.73 -10.73 34.90
C LYS A 182 11.59 -11.01 33.92
N TYR A 183 10.38 -10.52 34.22
CA TYR A 183 9.26 -10.50 33.25
C TYR A 183 9.56 -9.66 32.00
N LEU A 184 10.56 -8.78 32.08
CA LEU A 184 10.91 -7.79 31.05
C LEU A 184 11.11 -8.38 29.64
N GLY A 185 11.84 -9.50 29.49
CA GLY A 185 12.18 -10.04 28.16
C GLY A 185 10.96 -10.44 27.31
N PRO A 186 10.12 -11.39 27.76
CA PRO A 186 8.89 -11.79 27.09
C PRO A 186 7.87 -10.67 26.96
N THR A 187 7.77 -9.78 27.96
CA THR A 187 6.89 -8.61 27.85
C THR A 187 7.34 -7.69 26.73
N LEU A 188 8.64 -7.39 26.64
CA LEU A 188 9.20 -6.57 25.57
C LEU A 188 9.06 -7.25 24.20
N PHE A 189 9.30 -8.56 24.13
CA PHE A 189 9.13 -9.34 22.90
C PHE A 189 7.68 -9.32 22.39
N LEU A 190 6.72 -9.62 23.28
CA LEU A 190 5.29 -9.58 22.92
C LEU A 190 4.87 -8.18 22.50
N PHE A 191 5.35 -7.15 23.21
CA PHE A 191 5.06 -5.76 22.87
C PHE A 191 5.60 -5.38 21.48
N LEU A 192 6.87 -5.67 21.19
CA LEU A 192 7.48 -5.39 19.89
C LEU A 192 6.82 -6.18 18.77
N SER A 193 6.60 -7.48 18.98
CA SER A 193 5.89 -8.33 18.01
C SER A 193 4.49 -7.80 17.70
N THR A 194 3.73 -7.42 18.72
CA THR A 194 2.38 -6.86 18.56
C THR A 194 2.43 -5.55 17.79
N MET A 195 3.35 -4.64 18.16
CA MET A 195 3.55 -3.38 17.45
C MET A 195 3.92 -3.59 15.98
N THR A 196 4.78 -4.57 15.66
CA THR A 196 5.13 -4.86 14.27
C THR A 196 3.96 -5.44 13.48
N VAL A 197 3.18 -6.36 14.07
CA VAL A 197 1.98 -6.90 13.41
C VAL A 197 0.95 -5.80 13.16
N LEU A 198 0.75 -4.89 14.11
CA LEU A 198 -0.10 -3.72 13.93
C LEU A 198 0.43 -2.80 12.83
N ALA A 199 1.74 -2.56 12.76
CA ALA A 199 2.35 -1.77 11.69
C ALA A 199 2.15 -2.42 10.31
N ILE A 200 2.29 -3.75 10.19
CA ILE A 200 1.99 -4.49 8.96
C ILE A 200 0.53 -4.29 8.57
N GLN A 201 -0.40 -4.47 9.51
CA GLN A 201 -1.82 -4.31 9.25
C GLN A 201 -2.17 -2.86 8.87
N ASP A 202 -1.50 -1.89 9.47
CA ASP A 202 -1.67 -0.46 9.18
C ASP A 202 -1.27 -0.13 7.74
N MET A 203 -0.07 -0.55 7.34
CA MET A 203 0.50 -0.35 6.00
C MET A 203 -0.25 -1.13 4.92
N ASP A 204 -0.81 -2.28 5.28
CA ASP A 204 -1.68 -3.05 4.41
C ASP A 204 -3.00 -2.31 4.15
N ASN A 205 -3.47 -1.41 5.04
CA ASN A 205 -4.75 -0.73 4.89
C ASN A 205 -4.57 0.76 4.53
N PRO A 206 -4.41 1.12 3.24
CA PRO A 206 -4.01 2.47 2.81
C PRO A 206 -5.04 3.59 3.10
N HIS A 207 -6.29 3.23 3.43
CA HIS A 207 -7.36 4.22 3.68
C HIS A 207 -7.67 4.39 5.17
N THR A 208 -7.65 3.31 5.95
CA THR A 208 -7.98 3.35 7.38
C THR A 208 -6.76 3.44 8.28
N GLY A 209 -5.57 3.11 7.76
CA GLY A 209 -4.32 3.15 8.51
C GLY A 209 -3.84 4.57 8.84
N MET A 210 -2.87 4.63 9.74
CA MET A 210 -2.13 5.82 10.13
C MET A 210 -1.06 6.16 9.09
N ILE A 211 -0.38 5.15 8.53
CA ILE A 211 0.57 5.29 7.44
C ILE A 211 -0.21 5.29 6.12
N ARG A 212 -0.42 6.49 5.58
CA ARG A 212 -1.16 6.69 4.32
C ARG A 212 -0.22 7.10 3.20
N PRO A 213 -0.51 6.71 1.95
CA PRO A 213 0.16 7.28 0.79
C PRO A 213 -0.04 8.80 0.73
N PRO A 214 0.94 9.56 0.21
CA PRO A 214 0.85 11.02 0.07
C PRO A 214 -0.14 11.39 -1.04
N TYR A 215 -1.34 11.80 -0.65
CA TYR A 215 -2.39 12.26 -1.58
C TYR A 215 -2.37 13.78 -1.82
N ASP A 216 -1.54 14.51 -1.06
CA ASP A 216 -1.22 15.93 -1.22
C ASP A 216 -0.65 16.25 -2.61
N VAL A 217 0.04 15.29 -3.24
CA VAL A 217 0.53 15.39 -4.62
C VAL A 217 -0.57 15.77 -5.61
N TYR A 218 -1.82 15.30 -5.40
CA TYR A 218 -2.94 15.70 -6.26
C TYR A 218 -3.37 17.15 -6.02
N GLN A 219 -3.24 17.65 -4.79
CA GLN A 219 -3.49 19.05 -4.46
C GLN A 219 -2.42 19.94 -5.10
N ASP A 220 -1.15 19.53 -5.06
CA ASP A 220 -0.05 20.26 -5.69
C ASP A 220 -0.24 20.35 -7.20
N ALA A 221 -0.57 19.23 -7.86
CA ALA A 221 -0.88 19.20 -9.30
C ALA A 221 -2.10 20.07 -9.64
N LEU A 222 -3.12 20.09 -8.77
CA LEU A 222 -4.30 20.93 -8.97
C LEU A 222 -3.95 22.42 -8.87
N ASN A 223 -3.10 22.78 -7.92
CA ASN A 223 -2.62 24.15 -7.75
C ASN A 223 -1.77 24.61 -8.94
N GLU A 224 -0.90 23.74 -9.47
CA GLU A 224 -0.12 24.00 -10.69
C GLU A 224 -1.05 24.36 -11.87
N ILE A 225 -2.07 23.53 -12.13
CA ILE A 225 -3.01 23.73 -13.24
C ILE A 225 -3.87 25.00 -13.07
N ASN A 226 -4.21 25.38 -11.83
CA ASN A 226 -5.05 26.55 -11.57
C ASN A 226 -4.28 27.87 -11.64
N ASN A 227 -2.97 27.86 -11.40
CA ASN A 227 -2.11 29.06 -11.44
C ASN A 227 -1.63 29.42 -12.86
N ASP A 228 -1.76 28.49 -13.82
CA ASP A 228 -1.50 28.68 -15.25
C ASP A 228 -2.73 29.18 -16.04
#